data_AF-X1AQM9-F1
#
_entry.id   AF-X1AQM9-F1
#
_cell.length_a   1.000
_cell.length_b   1.000
_cell.length_c   1.000
_cell.angle_alpha   90.00
_cell.angle_beta   90.00
_cell.angle_gamma   90.00
#
_symmetry.space_group_name_H-M   'P 1'
#
loop_
_entity.id
_entity.type
_entity.pdbx_description
1 polymer ?
#
loop_
_entity_poly.entity_id
_entity_poly.type
_entity_poly.pdbx_seq_one_letter_code
_entity_poly.pdbx_strand_id
1 'polypeptide(L)'
;GKYSIYAKTDKQEGSKTFITISETRIDVYDYERSTPISRIKKGQLVKIVLVDSSGVPVSEIDEVLVYCNNVLWDSLPLSDGSVIWKVNKEATVYRFEFEAVEGYKSSETTVYRLVVEESFPLLDIVFYAVLVIVILVVALVFVRLSRSGRLTGRFKLPKLFGRKLTDITHRGKKLE
;
A
#
# COMPACT_ATOMS: atom_id res chain seq x y z
N GLY A 1 22.80 -28.30 5.41
CA GLY A 1 24.01 -28.24 6.26
C GLY A 1 25.17 -29.04 5.67
N LYS A 2 26.38 -28.46 5.61
CA LYS A 2 27.60 -29.10 5.07
C LYS A 2 28.48 -29.60 6.22
N TYR A 3 28.68 -30.90 6.30
CA TYR A 3 29.49 -31.54 7.33
C TYR A 3 30.79 -32.05 6.73
N SER A 4 31.92 -31.78 7.37
CA SER A 4 33.21 -32.33 6.97
C SER A 4 33.76 -33.19 8.08
N ILE A 5 34.07 -34.44 7.76
CA ILE A 5 34.76 -35.36 8.65
C ILE A 5 36.23 -35.37 8.22
N TYR A 6 37.11 -35.05 9.16
CA TYR A 6 38.54 -35.12 8.98
C TYR A 6 39.10 -36.21 9.88
N ALA A 7 39.83 -37.16 9.30
CA ALA A 7 40.49 -38.24 10.01
C ALA A 7 41.99 -38.18 9.74
N LYS A 8 42.78 -38.23 10.80
CA LYS A 8 44.24 -38.22 10.73
C LYS A 8 44.80 -39.43 11.48
N THR A 9 45.73 -40.10 10.84
CA THR A 9 46.59 -41.14 11.41
C THR A 9 48.05 -40.68 11.29
N ASP A 10 48.97 -41.37 11.96
CA ASP A 10 50.40 -41.02 11.93
C ASP A 10 51.03 -41.08 10.52
N LYS A 11 50.36 -41.70 9.54
CA LYS A 11 50.86 -41.92 8.18
C LYS A 11 49.99 -41.32 7.09
N GLN A 12 48.71 -41.04 7.35
CA GLN A 12 47.76 -40.57 6.35
C GLN A 12 46.67 -39.69 6.95
N GLU A 13 46.20 -38.75 6.12
CA GLU A 13 45.06 -37.89 6.38
C GLU A 13 43.97 -38.16 5.34
N GLY A 14 42.72 -38.14 5.78
CA GLY A 14 41.55 -38.30 4.93
C GLY A 14 40.48 -37.28 5.31
N SER A 15 39.86 -36.67 4.30
CA SER A 15 38.74 -35.76 4.46
C SER A 15 37.56 -36.28 3.66
N LYS A 16 36.36 -36.23 4.23
CA LYS A 16 35.12 -36.50 3.52
C LYS A 16 34.05 -35.50 3.91
N THR A 17 33.41 -34.91 2.90
CA THR A 17 32.31 -33.96 3.09
C THR A 17 30.99 -34.63 2.75
N PHE A 18 29.97 -34.38 3.57
CA PHE A 18 28.59 -34.82 3.37
C PHE A 18 27.67 -33.60 3.45
N ILE A 19 26.70 -33.54 2.55
CA ILE A 19 25.72 -32.46 2.49
C ILE A 19 24.39 -33.05 2.96
N THR A 20 23.89 -32.58 4.10
CA THR A 20 22.52 -32.85 4.54
C THR A 20 21.63 -31.78 3.95
N ILE A 21 20.65 -32.19 3.15
CA ILE A 21 19.67 -31.28 2.55
C ILE A 21 18.71 -30.84 3.66
N SER A 22 18.71 -29.55 3.98
CA SER A 22 17.77 -28.95 4.94
C SER A 22 16.45 -28.63 4.27
N GLU A 23 15.35 -28.82 4.99
CA GLU A 23 14.06 -28.28 4.57
C GLU A 23 14.02 -26.78 4.86
N THR A 24 13.27 -26.07 4.04
CA THR A 24 13.20 -24.61 4.06
C THR A 24 11.76 -24.16 3.88
N ARG A 25 11.41 -23.01 4.44
CA ARG A 25 10.13 -22.34 4.17
C ARG A 25 10.32 -20.84 3.99
N ILE A 26 9.44 -20.24 3.20
CA ILE A 26 9.34 -18.80 3.07
C ILE A 26 8.21 -18.31 3.98
N ASP A 27 8.56 -17.48 4.95
CA ASP A 27 7.63 -16.83 5.86
C ASP A 27 7.45 -15.36 5.47
N VAL A 28 6.20 -14.91 5.38
CA VAL A 28 5.85 -13.54 4.96
C VAL A 28 5.16 -12.81 6.10
N TYR A 29 5.68 -11.65 6.46
CA TYR A 29 5.22 -10.83 7.58
C TYR A 29 4.81 -9.43 7.13
N ASP A 30 3.86 -8.84 7.84
CA ASP A 30 3.67 -7.40 7.82
C ASP A 30 4.89 -6.74 8.46
N TYR A 31 5.59 -5.86 7.73
CA TYR A 31 6.82 -5.25 8.22
C TYR A 31 6.58 -4.35 9.44
N GLU A 32 5.46 -3.63 9.48
CA GLU A 32 5.14 -2.68 10.56
C GLU A 32 4.70 -3.42 11.83
N ARG A 33 3.93 -4.50 11.67
CA ARG A 33 3.33 -5.24 12.79
C ARG A 33 4.16 -6.43 13.23
N SER A 34 5.14 -6.86 12.43
CA SER A 34 5.92 -8.08 12.65
C SER A 34 5.06 -9.35 12.83
N THR A 35 3.87 -9.36 12.24
CA THR A 35 2.93 -10.48 12.30
C THR A 35 2.89 -11.24 10.97
N PRO A 36 2.81 -12.58 10.97
CA PRO A 36 2.60 -13.35 9.74
C PRO A 36 1.36 -12.87 9.01
N ILE A 37 1.41 -12.82 7.67
CA ILE A 37 0.29 -12.41 6.84
C ILE A 37 -0.09 -13.46 5.81
N SER A 38 -1.39 -13.66 5.65
CA SER A 38 -1.97 -14.44 4.56
C SER A 38 -2.55 -13.56 3.44
N ARG A 39 -2.52 -12.23 3.63
CA ARG A 39 -3.07 -11.25 2.68
C ARG A 39 -2.17 -10.03 2.53
N ILE A 40 -2.01 -9.56 1.29
CA ILE A 40 -1.17 -8.42 0.91
C ILE A 40 -1.99 -7.37 0.16
N LYS A 41 -1.73 -6.08 0.42
CA LYS A 41 -2.27 -4.95 -0.39
C LYS A 41 -1.14 -4.20 -1.11
N LYS A 42 -1.47 -3.58 -2.25
CA LYS A 42 -0.56 -2.66 -2.94
C LYS A 42 -0.16 -1.52 -1.99
N GLY A 43 1.12 -1.16 -2.01
CA GLY A 43 1.72 -0.14 -1.16
C GLY A 43 2.12 -0.61 0.24
N GLN A 44 1.74 -1.82 0.65
CA GLN A 44 2.18 -2.41 1.92
C GLN A 44 3.66 -2.73 1.88
N LEU A 45 4.33 -2.54 3.02
CA LEU A 45 5.67 -3.05 3.26
C LEU A 45 5.56 -4.43 3.90
N VAL A 46 6.16 -5.43 3.25
CA VAL A 46 6.19 -6.80 3.76
C VAL A 46 7.62 -7.25 3.98
N LYS A 47 7.85 -8.05 5.01
CA LYS A 47 9.13 -8.71 5.25
C LYS A 47 9.01 -10.16 4.81
N ILE A 48 9.85 -10.56 3.88
CA ILE A 48 9.96 -11.94 3.41
C ILE A 48 11.20 -12.51 4.07
N VAL A 49 11.06 -13.64 4.75
CA VAL A 49 12.15 -14.31 5.45
C VAL A 49 12.20 -15.76 5.00
N LEU A 50 13.37 -16.20 4.60
CA LEU A 50 13.63 -17.58 4.27
C LEU A 50 14.27 -18.26 5.47
N VAL A 51 13.64 -19.31 5.99
CA VAL A 51 14.11 -20.02 7.18
C VAL A 51 14.28 -21.51 6.92
N ASP A 52 15.21 -22.12 7.66
CA ASP A 52 15.42 -23.57 7.67
C ASP A 52 14.39 -24.32 8.53
N SER A 53 14.53 -25.64 8.63
CA SER A 53 13.70 -26.52 9.46
C SER A 53 13.73 -26.17 10.96
N SER A 54 14.75 -25.44 11.42
CA SER A 54 14.89 -24.97 12.80
C SER A 54 14.36 -23.55 13.00
N GLY A 55 13.86 -22.91 11.93
CA GLY A 55 13.35 -21.53 11.97
C GLY A 55 14.44 -20.47 11.94
N VAL A 56 15.68 -20.84 11.58
CA VAL A 56 16.81 -19.93 11.46
C VAL A 56 16.84 -19.35 10.05
N PRO A 57 17.02 -18.02 9.88
CA PRO A 57 17.18 -17.41 8.56
C PRO A 57 18.35 -18.01 7.77
N VAL A 58 18.12 -18.29 6.49
CA VAL A 58 19.11 -18.90 5.58
C VAL A 58 19.83 -17.81 4.80
N SER A 59 21.10 -17.55 5.11
CA SER A 59 21.88 -16.48 4.47
C SER A 59 22.57 -16.90 3.16
N GLU A 60 22.65 -18.20 2.87
CA GLU A 60 23.32 -18.72 1.67
C GLU A 60 22.47 -18.60 0.39
N ILE A 61 21.25 -18.09 0.49
CA ILE A 61 20.33 -17.94 -0.64
C ILE A 61 20.24 -16.46 -0.97
N ASP A 62 20.58 -16.13 -2.21
CA ASP A 62 20.79 -14.75 -2.64
C ASP A 62 19.49 -14.03 -2.98
N GLU A 63 18.45 -14.74 -3.43
CA GLU A 63 17.24 -14.12 -3.94
C GLU A 63 15.97 -14.97 -3.77
N VAL A 64 14.82 -14.28 -3.80
CA VAL A 64 13.48 -14.86 -3.85
C VAL A 64 12.74 -14.29 -5.06
N LEU A 65 12.21 -15.18 -5.89
CA LEU A 65 11.41 -14.84 -7.05
C LEU A 65 9.98 -14.49 -6.63
N VAL A 66 9.46 -13.39 -7.19
CA VAL A 66 8.09 -12.92 -6.95
C VAL A 66 7.27 -13.09 -8.21
N TYR A 67 6.21 -13.88 -8.11
CA TYR A 67 5.23 -14.08 -9.16
C TYR A 67 3.92 -13.36 -8.80
N CYS A 68 3.44 -12.52 -9.71
CA CYS A 68 2.14 -11.85 -9.59
C CYS A 68 1.17 -12.51 -10.58
N ASN A 69 0.09 -13.13 -10.08
CA ASN A 69 -0.85 -13.91 -10.90
C ASN A 69 -0.14 -14.97 -11.78
N ASN A 70 0.81 -15.71 -11.18
CA ASN A 70 1.65 -16.73 -11.84
C ASN A 70 2.58 -16.22 -12.95
N VAL A 71 2.77 -14.90 -13.08
CA VAL A 71 3.77 -14.30 -13.98
C VAL A 71 4.94 -13.80 -13.16
N LEU A 72 6.16 -14.20 -13.52
CA LEU A 72 7.37 -13.69 -12.87
C LEU A 72 7.39 -12.17 -13.00
N TRP A 73 7.42 -11.50 -11.86
CA TRP A 73 7.38 -10.04 -11.77
C TRP A 73 8.75 -9.47 -11.44
N ASP A 74 9.41 -10.03 -10.44
CA ASP A 74 10.67 -9.49 -9.92
C ASP A 74 11.49 -10.57 -9.23
N SER A 75 12.78 -10.30 -9.03
CA SER A 75 13.66 -11.07 -8.16
C SER A 75 14.14 -10.19 -7.01
N LEU A 76 13.91 -10.62 -5.78
CA LEU A 76 14.22 -9.84 -4.59
C LEU A 76 15.50 -10.35 -3.94
N PRO A 77 16.59 -9.54 -3.90
CA PRO A 77 17.81 -9.94 -3.24
C PRO A 77 17.58 -10.02 -1.72
N LEU A 78 18.03 -11.12 -1.12
CA LEU A 78 18.01 -11.35 0.31
C LEU A 78 19.28 -10.78 0.96
N SER A 79 19.11 -10.16 2.12
CA SER A 79 20.19 -9.82 3.05
C SER A 79 19.98 -10.64 4.32
N ASP A 80 20.95 -11.49 4.66
CA ASP A 80 20.88 -12.40 5.81
C ASP A 80 19.59 -13.25 5.83
N GLY A 81 19.18 -13.76 4.65
CA GLY A 81 17.98 -14.58 4.50
C GLY A 81 16.66 -13.81 4.57
N SER A 82 16.68 -12.48 4.48
CA SER A 82 15.45 -11.68 4.48
C SER A 82 15.48 -10.48 3.55
N VAL A 83 14.30 -10.03 3.12
CA VAL A 83 14.14 -8.81 2.32
C VAL A 83 12.87 -8.06 2.72
N ILE A 84 12.94 -6.73 2.69
CA ILE A 84 11.78 -5.86 2.85
C ILE A 84 11.32 -5.44 1.47
N TRP A 85 10.09 -5.80 1.11
CA TRP A 85 9.52 -5.51 -0.19
C TRP A 85 8.32 -4.57 -0.06
N LYS A 86 8.36 -3.47 -0.82
CA LYS A 86 7.20 -2.59 -1.01
C LYS A 86 6.39 -3.09 -2.18
N VAL A 87 5.17 -3.54 -1.90
CA VAL A 87 4.27 -4.14 -2.89
C VAL A 87 3.88 -3.08 -3.93
N ASN A 88 4.57 -3.08 -5.07
CA ASN A 88 4.39 -2.07 -6.12
C ASN A 88 3.41 -2.51 -7.21
N LYS A 89 3.27 -3.83 -7.42
CA LYS A 89 2.34 -4.44 -8.36
C LYS A 89 1.07 -4.88 -7.66
N GLU A 90 -0.06 -4.63 -8.31
CA GLU A 90 -1.36 -5.12 -7.86
C GLU A 90 -1.65 -6.47 -8.52
N ALA A 91 -1.91 -7.49 -7.70
CA ALA A 91 -2.23 -8.86 -8.11
C ALA A 91 -3.32 -9.45 -7.21
N THR A 92 -4.01 -10.49 -7.67
CA THR A 92 -4.94 -11.27 -6.85
C THR A 92 -4.20 -12.32 -6.02
N VAL A 93 -3.08 -12.81 -6.55
CA VAL A 93 -2.22 -13.81 -5.93
C VAL A 93 -0.77 -13.38 -6.08
N TYR A 94 -0.02 -13.44 -4.99
CA TYR A 94 1.43 -13.27 -4.94
C TYR A 94 2.04 -14.62 -4.56
N ARG A 95 2.92 -15.17 -5.40
CA ARG A 95 3.68 -16.38 -5.08
C ARG A 95 5.15 -16.01 -4.95
N PHE A 96 5.76 -16.45 -3.86
CA PHE A 96 7.18 -16.30 -3.59
C PHE A 96 7.82 -17.68 -3.72
N GLU A 97 8.92 -17.75 -4.44
CA GLU A 97 9.58 -19.00 -4.79
C GLU A 97 11.09 -18.81 -4.73
N PHE A 98 11.82 -19.85 -4.35
CA PHE A 98 13.25 -19.90 -4.55
C PHE A 98 13.66 -21.31 -5.02
N GLU A 99 14.71 -21.36 -5.82
CA GLU A 99 15.22 -22.61 -6.38
C GLU A 99 16.14 -23.35 -5.40
N ALA A 100 16.17 -24.68 -5.50
CA ALA A 100 17.02 -25.48 -4.61
C ALA A 100 18.51 -25.14 -4.81
N VAL A 101 19.21 -24.88 -3.71
CA VAL A 101 20.66 -24.64 -3.70
C VAL A 101 21.37 -25.74 -2.90
N GLU A 102 22.70 -25.80 -2.97
CA GLU A 102 23.48 -26.84 -2.28
C GLU A 102 23.18 -26.84 -0.77
N GLY A 103 22.53 -27.90 -0.29
CA GLY A 103 22.20 -28.05 1.13
C GLY A 103 20.83 -27.54 1.57
N TYR A 104 20.01 -27.00 0.66
CA TYR A 104 18.65 -26.50 0.94
C TYR A 104 17.66 -26.91 -0.16
N LYS A 105 16.48 -27.44 0.21
CA LYS A 105 15.40 -27.73 -0.76
C LYS A 105 14.82 -26.43 -1.31
N SER A 106 14.13 -26.48 -2.45
CA SER A 106 13.28 -25.37 -2.91
C SER A 106 12.07 -25.17 -1.98
N SER A 107 11.55 -23.95 -1.91
CA SER A 107 10.27 -23.65 -1.26
C SER A 107 9.46 -22.67 -2.08
N GLU A 108 8.15 -22.81 -1.99
CA GLU A 108 7.19 -21.81 -2.45
C GLU A 108 6.22 -21.43 -1.32
N THR A 109 5.71 -20.20 -1.37
CA THR A 109 4.60 -19.76 -0.53
C THR A 109 3.70 -18.83 -1.31
N THR A 110 2.39 -18.87 -1.02
CA THR A 110 1.39 -18.09 -1.74
C THR A 110 0.58 -17.23 -0.79
N VAL A 111 0.44 -15.96 -1.12
CA VAL A 111 -0.26 -14.95 -0.34
C VAL A 111 -1.30 -14.26 -1.22
N TYR A 112 -2.51 -14.09 -0.71
CA TYR A 112 -3.63 -13.57 -1.49
C TYR A 112 -3.75 -12.06 -1.37
N ARG A 113 -4.48 -11.43 -2.28
CA ARG A 113 -4.83 -10.02 -2.12
C ARG A 113 -5.71 -9.80 -0.91
N LEU A 114 -5.44 -8.76 -0.14
CA LEU A 114 -6.41 -8.19 0.78
C LEU A 114 -7.47 -7.44 -0.03
N VAL A 115 -8.63 -8.07 -0.20
CA VAL A 115 -9.84 -7.37 -0.64
C VAL A 115 -10.32 -6.59 0.58
N VAL A 116 -9.87 -5.34 0.69
CA VAL A 116 -10.61 -4.38 1.49
C VAL A 116 -11.86 -4.16 0.67
N GLU A 117 -13.01 -4.66 1.12
CA GLU A 117 -14.28 -4.12 0.65
C GLU A 117 -14.14 -2.62 0.91
N GLU A 118 -13.98 -1.84 -0.16
CA GLU A 118 -14.19 -0.41 -0.08
C GLU A 118 -15.61 -0.31 0.46
N SER A 119 -15.73 -0.05 1.75
CA SER A 119 -16.99 0.27 2.37
C SER A 119 -17.44 1.50 1.61
N PHE A 120 -18.29 1.30 0.60
CA PHE A 120 -18.96 2.35 -0.11
C PHE A 120 -19.42 3.32 0.98
N PRO A 121 -19.05 4.61 0.92
CA PRO A 121 -19.47 5.55 1.93
C PRO A 121 -20.96 5.82 1.67
N LEU A 122 -21.81 4.84 2.01
CA LEU A 122 -23.26 4.92 1.97
C LEU A 122 -23.71 6.13 2.77
N LEU A 123 -22.97 6.46 3.84
CA LEU A 123 -23.18 7.64 4.65
C LEU A 123 -22.96 8.94 3.86
N ASP A 124 -21.92 9.02 3.02
CA ASP A 124 -21.68 10.19 2.17
C ASP A 124 -22.74 10.30 1.08
N ILE A 125 -23.11 9.19 0.43
CA ILE A 125 -24.15 9.18 -0.61
C ILE A 125 -25.51 9.61 -0.01
N VAL A 126 -25.88 9.08 1.15
CA VAL A 126 -27.11 9.46 1.85
C VAL A 126 -27.05 10.93 2.26
N PHE A 127 -25.91 11.42 2.75
CA PHE A 127 -25.73 12.83 3.09
C PHE A 127 -25.91 13.75 1.87
N TYR A 128 -25.27 13.44 0.74
CA TYR A 128 -25.42 14.21 -0.50
C TYR A 128 -26.85 14.15 -1.06
N ALA A 129 -27.50 12.97 -1.00
CA ALA A 129 -28.89 12.82 -1.43
C ALA A 129 -29.85 13.68 -0.59
N VAL A 130 -29.70 13.67 0.74
CA VAL A 130 -30.50 14.50 1.65
C VAL A 130 -30.25 15.99 1.38
N LEU A 131 -29.00 16.41 1.20
CA LEU A 131 -28.64 17.80 0.90
C LEU A 131 -29.32 18.30 -0.38
N VAL A 132 -29.31 17.51 -1.46
CA VAL A 132 -29.94 17.85 -2.74
C VAL A 132 -31.46 17.99 -2.57
N ILE A 133 -32.10 17.10 -1.82
CA ILE A 133 -33.53 17.18 -1.52
C ILE A 133 -33.86 18.47 -0.78
N VAL A 134 -33.07 18.84 0.24
CA VAL A 134 -33.27 20.08 0.99
C VAL A 134 -33.16 21.31 0.08
N ILE A 135 -32.15 21.36 -0.80
CA ILE A 135 -31.97 22.47 -1.76
C ILE A 135 -33.18 22.57 -2.70
N LEU A 136 -33.67 21.43 -3.22
CA LEU A 136 -34.84 21.38 -4.09
C LEU A 136 -36.10 21.87 -3.38
N VAL A 137 -36.33 21.45 -2.13
CA VAL A 137 -37.48 21.89 -1.32
C VAL A 137 -37.41 23.41 -1.07
N VAL A 138 -36.24 23.94 -0.72
CA VAL A 138 -36.06 25.39 -0.51
C VAL A 138 -36.33 26.16 -1.81
N ALA A 139 -35.82 25.67 -2.95
CA ALA A 139 -36.08 26.29 -4.25
C ALA A 139 -37.57 26.26 -4.62
N LEU A 140 -38.26 25.14 -4.36
CA LEU A 140 -39.70 24.99 -4.62
C LEU A 140 -40.53 25.93 -3.74
N VAL A 141 -40.19 26.05 -2.46
CA VAL A 141 -40.83 26.97 -1.52
C VAL A 141 -40.59 28.41 -1.96
N PHE A 142 -39.37 28.77 -2.34
CA PHE A 142 -39.04 30.11 -2.83
C PHE A 142 -39.84 30.47 -4.09
N VAL A 143 -39.92 29.57 -5.08
CA VAL A 143 -40.71 29.78 -6.32
C VAL A 143 -42.21 29.89 -6.02
N ARG A 144 -42.73 29.09 -5.09
CA ARG A 144 -44.15 29.15 -4.71
C ARG A 144 -44.48 30.44 -3.96
N LEU A 145 -43.60 30.89 -3.07
CA LEU A 145 -43.75 32.15 -2.35
C LEU A 145 -43.59 33.38 -3.27
N SER A 146 -42.76 33.29 -4.31
CA SER A 146 -42.57 34.39 -5.28
C SER A 146 -43.75 34.51 -6.22
N ARG A 147 -44.34 33.40 -6.66
CA ARG A 147 -45.55 33.37 -7.49
C ARG A 147 -46.83 33.75 -6.74
N SER A 148 -46.91 33.48 -5.43
CA SER A 148 -48.11 33.78 -4.62
C SER A 148 -48.15 35.23 -4.10
N GLY A 149 -47.19 36.09 -4.49
CA GLY A 149 -47.12 37.49 -4.06
C GLY A 149 -46.84 37.69 -2.56
N ARG A 150 -46.66 36.62 -1.78
CA ARG A 150 -46.34 36.69 -0.33
C ARG A 150 -44.89 37.08 -0.04
N LEU A 151 -44.02 37.11 -1.05
CA LEU A 151 -42.67 37.68 -0.97
C LEU A 151 -42.62 39.20 -1.20
N THR A 152 -43.74 39.92 -1.04
CA THR A 152 -43.71 41.38 -0.80
C THR A 152 -43.40 41.68 0.67
N GLY A 153 -42.30 41.12 1.17
CA GLY A 153 -41.60 41.61 2.34
C GLY A 153 -40.38 42.37 1.84
N ARG A 154 -40.30 43.67 2.17
CA ARG A 154 -39.19 44.57 1.83
C ARG A 154 -37.82 43.97 2.23
N PHE A 155 -37.22 43.13 1.39
CA PHE A 155 -35.78 42.92 1.41
C PHE A 155 -35.14 44.11 0.69
N LYS A 156 -34.94 45.20 1.44
CA LYS A 156 -33.92 46.18 1.09
C LYS A 156 -32.58 45.45 1.20
N LEU A 157 -32.07 44.94 0.07
CA LEU A 157 -30.64 44.73 -0.09
C LEU A 157 -29.95 46.06 0.30
N PRO A 158 -29.08 46.09 1.32
CA PRO A 158 -28.25 47.27 1.52
C PRO A 158 -27.38 47.42 0.27
N LYS A 159 -27.51 48.55 -0.42
CA LYS A 159 -26.62 48.96 -1.51
C LYS A 159 -25.22 49.18 -0.94
N LEU A 160 -24.49 48.11 -0.68
CA LEU A 160 -23.04 48.13 -0.62
C LEU A 160 -22.54 47.72 -1.99
N PHE A 161 -22.38 48.71 -2.87
CA PHE A 161 -21.34 48.83 -3.91
C PHE A 161 -21.80 49.90 -4.91
N GLY A 162 -21.33 51.11 -4.66
CA GLY A 162 -21.63 52.27 -5.47
C GLY A 162 -20.79 53.47 -5.02
N ARG A 163 -19.55 53.24 -4.59
CA ARG A 163 -18.56 54.32 -4.51
C ARG A 163 -18.18 54.66 -5.95
N LYS A 164 -18.54 55.87 -6.37
CA LYS A 164 -18.07 56.51 -7.60
C LYS A 164 -16.54 56.38 -7.68
N LEU A 165 -16.05 55.67 -8.69
CA LEU A 165 -14.66 55.70 -9.16
C LEU A 165 -14.46 56.90 -10.10
N THR A 166 -14.82 58.10 -9.63
CA THR A 166 -14.55 59.34 -10.37
C THR A 166 -14.06 60.39 -9.39
N ASP A 167 -12.87 60.17 -8.81
CA ASP A 167 -12.06 61.28 -8.29
C ASP A 167 -10.57 60.92 -8.09
N ILE A 168 -9.99 60.11 -8.99
CA ILE A 168 -8.55 59.81 -8.98
C ILE A 168 -7.97 60.00 -10.39
N THR A 169 -8.20 61.17 -10.98
CA THR A 169 -7.42 61.69 -12.10
C THR A 169 -7.54 63.20 -12.12
N HIS A 170 -6.83 63.88 -11.21
CA HIS A 170 -6.15 65.17 -11.43
C HIS A 170 -5.79 65.81 -10.07
N ARG A 171 -4.64 65.45 -9.52
CA ARG A 171 -3.85 66.36 -8.67
C ARG A 171 -2.37 65.99 -8.79
N GLY A 172 -1.86 66.19 -10.00
CA GLY A 172 -0.44 66.41 -10.19
C GLY A 172 -0.08 67.77 -9.63
N LYS A 173 0.93 67.79 -8.75
CA LYS A 173 1.96 68.82 -8.58
C LYS A 173 1.62 70.25 -9.04
N LYS A 174 1.60 71.18 -8.08
CA LYS A 174 2.52 72.32 -8.10
C LYS A 174 2.88 72.72 -6.67
N LEU A 175 4.14 72.53 -6.34
CA LEU A 175 4.88 73.19 -5.29
C LEU A 175 5.28 74.56 -5.84
N GLU A 176 4.93 75.61 -5.13
CA GLU A 176 5.66 76.88 -5.01
C GLU A 176 5.28 77.49 -3.66
#